data_AF-A0A1E7EW12-F1
#
_entry.id   AF-A0A1E7EW12-F1
#
_cell.length_a   1.000
_cell.length_b   1.000
_cell.length_c   1.000
_cell.angle_alpha   90.00
_cell.angle_beta   90.00
_cell.angle_gamma   90.00
#
_symmetry.space_group_name_H-M   'P 1'
#
loop_
_entity.id
_entity.type
_entity.pdbx_description
1 polymer ?
#
loop_
_entity_poly.entity_id
_entity_poly.type
_entity_poly.pdbx_seq_one_letter_code
_entity_poly.pdbx_strand_id
1 'polypeptide(L)'
;LDASGTYTLFAPTDNAFSKLGDDNIRELFDDNAKKLKDVVRYHISDRIYLEYDLTCDQKIDTELGDSSNDFTTTKCEDNEKFQVGNGNDENDRDKRPLIIETNIVTCNGVVHLVDNVILPQKE
;
A
#
# COMPACT_ATOMS: atom_id res chain seq x y z
N LEU A 1 14.27 -5.91 0.31
CA LEU A 1 14.55 -5.03 -0.84
C LEU A 1 15.98 -5.32 -1.27
N ASP A 2 16.19 -5.61 -2.55
CA ASP A 2 17.54 -5.77 -3.09
C ASP A 2 18.21 -4.39 -3.23
N ALA A 3 19.50 -4.28 -2.98
CA ALA A 3 20.19 -2.99 -3.03
C ALA A 3 20.32 -2.45 -4.47
N SER A 4 20.22 -3.32 -5.49
CA SER A 4 20.32 -2.94 -6.91
C SER A 4 18.98 -2.66 -7.60
N GLY A 5 17.85 -3.00 -6.95
CA GLY A 5 16.51 -2.74 -7.48
C GLY A 5 16.05 -1.32 -7.17
N THR A 6 15.06 -0.84 -7.92
CA THR A 6 14.39 0.44 -7.65
C THR A 6 13.00 0.18 -7.12
N TYR A 7 12.59 0.85 -6.05
CA TYR A 7 11.31 0.57 -5.40
C TYR A 7 10.47 1.81 -5.13
N THR A 8 9.16 1.61 -5.07
CA THR A 8 8.24 2.55 -4.41
C THR A 8 7.64 1.84 -3.20
N LEU A 9 7.74 2.46 -2.03
CA LEU A 9 7.12 1.96 -0.81
C LEU A 9 6.01 2.91 -0.38
N PHE A 10 4.79 2.39 -0.28
CA PHE A 10 3.70 3.08 0.41
C PHE A 10 3.75 2.68 1.89
N ALA A 11 4.35 3.50 2.75
CA ALA A 11 4.57 3.16 4.15
C ALA A 11 3.38 3.57 5.03
N PRO A 12 2.68 2.63 5.69
CA PRO A 12 1.65 2.99 6.66
C PRO A 12 2.26 3.65 7.90
N THR A 13 1.59 4.67 8.42
CA THR A 13 1.93 5.25 9.73
C THR A 13 1.62 4.30 10.88
N ASP A 14 2.20 4.54 12.06
CA ASP A 14 1.82 3.82 13.28
C ASP A 14 0.31 3.92 13.59
N ASN A 15 -0.28 5.07 13.28
CA ASN A 15 -1.72 5.30 13.43
C ASN A 15 -2.54 4.46 12.44
N ALA A 16 -2.02 4.19 11.23
CA ALA A 16 -2.65 3.33 10.24
C ALA A 16 -2.89 1.91 10.79
N PHE A 17 -1.89 1.35 11.49
CA PHE A 17 -2.03 0.06 12.15
C PHE A 17 -3.03 0.10 13.30
N SER A 18 -3.06 1.20 14.06
CA SER A 18 -4.03 1.38 15.15
C SER A 18 -5.49 1.42 14.65
N LYS A 19 -5.73 1.95 13.44
CA LYS A 19 -7.06 1.98 12.80
C LYS A 19 -7.52 0.62 12.24
N LEU A 20 -6.61 -0.34 12.06
CA LEU A 20 -6.92 -1.64 11.45
C LEU A 20 -7.91 -2.47 12.30
N GLY A 21 -7.95 -2.21 13.61
CA GLY A 21 -8.75 -2.93 14.58
C GLY A 21 -8.09 -4.22 15.06
N ASP A 22 -8.37 -4.59 16.32
CA ASP A 22 -7.72 -5.71 17.01
C ASP A 22 -7.86 -7.05 16.26
N ASP A 23 -8.97 -7.28 15.57
CA ASP A 23 -9.22 -8.55 14.87
C ASP A 23 -8.34 -8.72 13.63
N ASN A 24 -8.14 -7.65 12.85
CA ASN A 24 -7.23 -7.69 11.71
C ASN A 24 -5.76 -7.71 12.18
N ILE A 25 -5.43 -7.03 13.28
CA ILE A 25 -4.10 -7.12 13.90
C ILE A 25 -3.83 -8.56 14.32
N ARG A 26 -4.74 -9.21 15.06
CA ARG A 26 -4.60 -10.63 15.41
C ARG A 26 -4.46 -11.51 14.18
N GLU A 27 -5.27 -11.30 13.14
CA GLU A 27 -5.16 -12.07 11.89
C GLU A 27 -3.79 -11.94 11.20
N LEU A 28 -3.15 -10.77 11.32
CA LEU A 28 -1.82 -10.51 10.76
C LEU A 28 -0.67 -10.99 11.64
N PHE A 29 -0.81 -10.91 12.97
CA PHE A 29 0.28 -11.13 13.92
C PHE A 29 0.20 -12.46 14.68
N ASP A 30 -0.95 -13.12 14.77
CA ASP A 30 -1.09 -14.44 15.40
C ASP A 30 -0.79 -15.54 14.36
N ASP A 31 0.42 -16.10 14.44
CA ASP A 31 0.91 -17.31 13.75
C ASP A 31 0.92 -17.30 12.21
N ASN A 32 0.61 -16.18 11.55
CA ASN A 32 0.59 -16.11 10.09
C ASN A 32 1.64 -15.16 9.50
N ALA A 33 2.92 -15.48 9.72
CA ALA A 33 4.05 -14.76 9.11
C ALA A 33 3.94 -14.63 7.58
N LYS A 34 3.20 -15.54 6.91
CA LYS A 34 2.90 -15.45 5.48
C LYS A 34 1.99 -14.24 5.19
N LYS A 35 0.84 -14.11 5.87
CA LYS A 35 -0.08 -12.98 5.69
C LYS A 35 0.58 -11.63 5.94
N LEU A 36 1.34 -11.51 7.04
CA LEU A 36 2.08 -10.27 7.31
C LEU A 36 3.08 -9.96 6.20
N LYS A 37 3.84 -10.95 5.74
CA LYS A 37 4.77 -10.79 4.62
C LYS A 37 4.05 -10.38 3.34
N ASP A 38 2.88 -10.94 3.08
CA ASP A 38 2.10 -10.63 1.88
C ASP A 38 1.57 -9.18 1.94
N VAL A 39 1.05 -8.73 3.09
CA VAL A 39 0.70 -7.32 3.31
C VAL A 39 1.91 -6.42 3.11
N VAL A 40 3.07 -6.73 3.68
CA VAL A 40 4.28 -5.92 3.49
C VAL A 40 4.69 -5.84 2.01
N ARG A 41 4.66 -6.95 1.28
CA ARG A 41 4.97 -6.98 -0.16
C ARG A 41 3.95 -6.20 -0.98
N TYR A 42 2.70 -6.16 -0.55
CA TYR A 42 1.63 -5.44 -1.24
C TYR A 42 1.79 -3.90 -1.16
N HIS A 43 2.57 -3.40 -0.20
CA HIS A 43 2.92 -1.98 -0.10
C HIS A 43 4.13 -1.58 -0.97
N ILE A 44 4.77 -2.53 -1.64
CA ILE A 44 6.01 -2.30 -2.39
C ILE A 44 5.73 -2.52 -3.87
N SER A 45 6.24 -1.62 -4.72
CA SER A 45 6.32 -1.79 -6.16
C SER A 45 7.79 -1.83 -6.61
N ASP A 46 8.10 -2.58 -7.66
CA ASP A 46 9.43 -2.75 -8.25
C ASP A 46 9.83 -1.62 -9.24
N ARG A 47 9.04 -0.54 -9.23
CA ARG A 47 9.23 0.66 -10.05
C ARG A 47 9.23 1.91 -9.18
N ILE A 48 9.79 2.99 -9.72
CA ILE A 48 9.69 4.32 -9.10
C ILE A 48 8.43 5.01 -9.62
N TYR A 49 7.57 5.40 -8.69
CA TYR A 49 6.45 6.30 -8.92
C TYR A 49 6.67 7.54 -8.07
N LEU A 50 6.92 8.68 -8.69
CA LEU A 50 6.82 9.97 -8.02
C LEU A 50 5.36 10.41 -7.98
N GLU A 51 5.05 11.44 -7.20
CA GLU A 51 3.69 11.94 -7.04
C GLU A 51 3.00 12.26 -8.37
N TYR A 52 3.74 12.80 -9.34
CA TYR A 52 3.20 13.11 -10.66
C TYR A 52 2.93 11.87 -11.51
N ASP A 53 3.59 10.74 -11.23
CA ASP A 53 3.36 9.46 -11.90
C ASP A 53 2.11 8.76 -11.39
N LEU A 54 1.68 9.06 -10.15
CA LEU A 54 0.47 8.55 -9.50
C LEU A 54 -0.77 9.23 -10.11
N THR A 55 -1.28 8.65 -11.18
CA THR A 55 -2.45 9.16 -11.93
C THR A 55 -3.74 8.47 -11.50
N CYS A 56 -4.88 9.16 -11.61
CA CYS A 56 -6.16 8.64 -11.13
C CYS A 56 -6.59 7.39 -11.91
N ASP A 57 -7.13 6.41 -11.18
CA ASP A 57 -7.51 5.07 -11.66
C ASP A 57 -6.36 4.22 -12.21
N GLN A 58 -5.11 4.64 -11.99
CA GLN A 58 -3.94 3.87 -12.36
C GLN A 58 -3.79 2.64 -11.46
N LYS A 59 -3.56 1.49 -12.08
CA LYS A 59 -3.15 0.27 -11.38
C LYS A 59 -1.63 0.24 -11.25
N ILE A 60 -1.16 -0.10 -10.06
CA ILE A 60 0.25 -0.23 -9.71
C ILE A 60 0.49 -1.66 -9.27
N ASP A 61 1.38 -2.35 -9.99
CA ASP A 61 1.81 -3.69 -9.66
C ASP A 61 2.58 -3.70 -8.34
N THR A 62 2.42 -4.76 -7.57
CA THR A 62 3.04 -4.92 -6.26
C THR A 62 4.01 -6.10 -6.25
N GLU A 63 4.98 -6.06 -5.34
CA GLU A 63 5.92 -7.15 -5.08
C GLU A 63 5.24 -8.40 -4.52
N LEU A 64 3.94 -8.37 -4.19
CA LEU A 64 3.20 -9.56 -3.81
C LEU A 64 3.01 -10.52 -5.01
N GLY A 65 2.89 -9.99 -6.23
CA GLY A 65 2.24 -10.70 -7.33
C GLY A 65 3.05 -11.85 -7.97
N ASP A 66 2.40 -13.03 -7.98
CA ASP A 66 2.53 -14.13 -8.99
C ASP A 66 1.14 -14.55 -9.52
N SER A 67 0.06 -13.89 -9.06
CA SER A 67 -1.33 -14.07 -9.51
C SER A 67 -1.81 -12.79 -10.21
N SER A 68 -2.52 -12.92 -11.32
CA SER A 68 -2.84 -11.85 -12.28
C SER A 68 -3.73 -10.70 -11.78
N ASN A 69 -3.98 -10.59 -10.46
CA ASN A 69 -4.90 -9.61 -9.87
C ASN A 69 -4.29 -8.82 -8.70
N ASP A 70 -3.02 -9.02 -8.31
CA ASP A 70 -2.42 -8.34 -7.14
C ASP A 70 -1.81 -6.96 -7.49
N PHE A 71 -2.69 -6.00 -7.74
CA PHE A 71 -2.35 -4.58 -7.94
C PHE A 71 -3.01 -3.70 -6.88
N THR A 72 -2.49 -2.50 -6.69
CA THR A 72 -3.16 -1.42 -5.96
C THR A 72 -3.65 -0.39 -6.97
N THR A 73 -4.65 0.42 -6.62
CA THR A 73 -5.19 1.46 -7.50
C THR A 73 -5.03 2.84 -6.88
N THR A 74 -4.42 3.75 -7.62
CA THR A 74 -4.40 5.17 -7.28
C THR A 74 -5.78 5.76 -7.50
N LYS A 75 -6.44 6.24 -6.44
CA LYS A 75 -7.73 6.92 -6.52
C LYS A 75 -7.57 8.39 -6.20
N CYS A 76 -8.39 9.24 -6.83
CA CYS A 76 -8.36 10.68 -6.60
C CYS A 76 -9.75 11.15 -6.20
N GLU A 77 -9.83 11.93 -5.12
CA GLU A 77 -11.07 12.53 -4.65
C GLU A 77 -10.72 13.80 -3.87
N ASP A 78 -11.47 14.90 -4.04
CA ASP A 78 -11.27 16.16 -3.31
C ASP A 78 -9.85 16.77 -3.36
N ASN A 79 -9.13 16.55 -4.47
CA ASN A 79 -7.70 16.89 -4.65
C ASN A 79 -6.73 16.07 -3.78
N GLU A 80 -7.21 15.01 -3.14
CA GLU A 80 -6.41 14.03 -2.42
C GLU A 80 -6.17 12.79 -3.29
N LYS A 81 -5.08 12.07 -3.01
CA LYS A 81 -4.74 10.80 -3.66
C LYS A 81 -4.70 9.69 -2.63
N PHE A 82 -5.27 8.55 -3.00
CA PHE A 82 -5.31 7.35 -2.18
C PHE A 82 -4.60 6.22 -2.94
N GLN A 83 -3.90 5.36 -2.21
CA GLN A 83 -3.39 4.10 -2.78
C GLN A 83 -4.20 2.95 -2.21
N VAL A 84 -5.15 2.43 -3.00
CA VAL A 84 -6.16 1.50 -2.50
C VAL A 84 -5.82 0.07 -2.90
N GLY A 85 -5.78 -0.82 -1.92
CA GLY A 85 -5.62 -2.25 -2.13
C GLY A 85 -6.96 -2.94 -2.43
N ASN A 86 -6.91 -4.08 -3.11
CA ASN A 86 -8.11 -4.85 -3.47
C ASN A 86 -8.93 -5.35 -2.27
N GLY A 87 -8.33 -5.41 -1.08
CA GLY A 87 -8.98 -5.78 0.18
C GLY A 87 -9.45 -4.58 1.02
N ASN A 88 -9.18 -3.34 0.59
CA ASN A 88 -9.71 -2.15 1.26
C ASN A 88 -11.18 -1.91 0.86
N ASP A 89 -11.95 -1.28 1.74
CA ASP A 89 -13.33 -0.89 1.44
C ASP A 89 -13.33 0.36 0.53
N GLU A 90 -13.63 0.17 -0.75
CA GLU A 90 -13.66 1.28 -1.71
C GLU A 90 -14.85 2.23 -1.51
N ASN A 91 -15.91 1.80 -0.83
CA ASN A 91 -17.12 2.61 -0.61
C ASN A 91 -17.04 3.48 0.64
N ASP A 92 -16.08 3.21 1.51
CA ASP A 92 -15.86 3.94 2.76
C ASP A 92 -14.56 4.75 2.66
N ARG A 93 -14.71 6.05 2.41
CA ARG A 93 -13.59 6.97 2.21
C ARG A 93 -12.58 6.91 3.35
N ASP A 94 -13.06 6.84 4.59
CA ASP A 94 -12.21 6.88 5.79
C ASP A 94 -11.43 5.58 5.99
N LYS A 95 -11.78 4.52 5.27
CA LYS A 95 -11.06 3.25 5.25
C LYS A 95 -10.06 3.13 4.10
N ARG A 96 -10.09 4.02 3.12
CA ARG A 96 -9.10 4.05 2.03
C ARG A 96 -7.76 4.63 2.53
N PRO A 97 -6.61 4.06 2.14
CA PRO A 97 -5.30 4.62 2.48
C PRO A 97 -5.06 5.95 1.76
N LEU A 98 -5.17 7.06 2.49
CA LEU A 98 -4.82 8.39 2.00
C LEU A 98 -3.30 8.53 1.95
N ILE A 99 -2.78 9.03 0.84
CA ILE A 99 -1.37 9.40 0.73
C ILE A 99 -1.19 10.77 1.38
N ILE A 100 -0.52 10.80 2.53
CA ILE A 100 -0.39 12.00 3.38
C ILE A 100 0.97 12.69 3.22
N GLU A 101 1.96 12.01 2.66
CA GLU A 101 3.27 12.57 2.33
C GLU A 101 3.82 11.86 1.09
N THR A 102 4.45 12.61 0.18
CA THR A 102 4.95 12.08 -1.10
C THR A 102 6.42 12.39 -1.32
N ASN A 103 7.04 11.65 -2.23
CA ASN A 103 8.37 11.95 -2.79
C ASN A 103 9.51 11.95 -1.75
N ILE A 104 9.43 11.12 -0.71
CA ILE A 104 10.56 10.92 0.21
C ILE A 104 11.62 10.08 -0.52
N VAL A 105 12.62 10.73 -1.08
CA VAL A 105 13.67 10.08 -1.88
C VAL A 105 14.64 9.31 -0.99
N THR A 106 14.94 8.08 -1.38
CA THR A 106 15.91 7.20 -0.72
C THR A 106 17.00 6.75 -1.70
N CYS A 107 17.99 5.98 -1.24
CA CYS A 107 19.09 5.53 -2.09
C CYS A 107 18.65 4.63 -3.27
N ASN A 108 17.56 3.88 -3.11
CA ASN A 108 17.10 2.89 -4.08
C ASN A 108 15.58 2.96 -4.32
N GLY A 109 14.96 4.13 -4.12
CA GLY A 109 13.53 4.25 -4.30
C GLY A 109 12.91 5.52 -3.72
N VAL A 110 11.58 5.51 -3.66
CA VAL A 110 10.75 6.59 -3.11
C VAL A 110 9.80 6.01 -2.08
N VAL A 111 9.58 6.76 -0.99
CA VAL A 111 8.56 6.45 0.00
C VAL A 111 7.42 7.46 -0.12
N HIS A 112 6.19 6.96 -0.09
CA HIS A 112 4.97 7.74 0.13
C HIS A 112 4.32 7.25 1.42
N LEU A 113 3.94 8.16 2.31
CA LEU A 113 3.35 7.81 3.60
C LEU A 113 1.83 7.69 3.46
N VAL A 114 1.24 6.64 4.03
CA VAL A 114 -0.21 6.40 4.01
C VAL A 114 -0.82 6.29 5.40
N ASP A 115 -2.05 6.76 5.56
CA ASP A 115 -2.71 6.88 6.87
C ASP A 115 -3.57 5.67 7.27
N ASN A 116 -3.78 4.73 6.35
CA ASN A 116 -4.37 3.41 6.57
C ASN A 116 -3.51 2.33 5.89
N VAL A 117 -3.65 1.07 6.31
CA VAL A 117 -2.92 -0.06 5.71
C VAL A 117 -3.56 -0.44 4.36
N ILE A 118 -2.72 -0.67 3.36
CA ILE A 118 -3.12 -1.20 2.05
C ILE A 118 -3.28 -2.71 2.19
N LEU A 119 -4.50 -3.21 1.94
CA LEU A 119 -4.82 -4.62 2.15
C LEU A 119 -4.96 -5.36 0.82
N PRO A 120 -4.29 -6.51 0.64
CA PRO A 120 -4.57 -7.42 -0.45
C PRO A 120 -5.95 -8.06 -0.25
N GLN A 121 -6.50 -8.65 -1.31
CA GLN A 121 -7.77 -9.38 -1.23
C GLN A 121 -7.62 -10.53 -0.22
N LYS A 122 -8.58 -10.70 0.70
CA LYS A 122 -8.59 -11.85 1.62
C LYS A 122 -8.85 -13.12 0.80
N GLU A 123 -8.02 -14.15 0.97
CA GLU A 123 -8.32 -15.51 0.49
C GLU A 123 -9.51 -16.13 1.22
#